data_AF-A0A2D6MAZ7-F1
#
_entry.id   AF-A0A2D6MAZ7-F1
#
_cell.length_a   1.000
_cell.length_b   1.000
_cell.length_c   1.000
_cell.angle_alpha   90.00
_cell.angle_beta   90.00
_cell.angle_gamma   90.00
#
_symmetry.space_group_name_H-M   'P 1'
#
loop_
_entity.id
_entity.type
_entity.pdbx_description
1 polymer ?
#
loop_
_entity_poly.entity_id
_entity_poly.type
_entity_poly.pdbx_seq_one_letter_code
_entity_poly.pdbx_strand_id
1 'polypeptide(L)'
;MGERLVKPGHYDWEKDRKRVNLSKWPHAAWGIPGQGRWVAQGVTAWPFAMDIPPIEEALRYPGELASARAVRGFLTRLRRGRLRRPKSFEQALEKHIRRMERG
;
A
#
# COMPACT_ATOMS: atom_id res chain seq x y z
N MET A 1 -7.85 10.05 -6.73
CA MET A 1 -8.27 8.84 -5.98
C MET A 1 -9.79 8.69 -6.16
N GLY A 2 -10.26 7.75 -6.99
CA GLY A 2 -11.72 7.57 -7.21
C GLY A 2 -12.08 6.94 -8.55
N GLU A 3 -11.20 7.03 -9.56
CA GLU A 3 -11.48 6.53 -10.91
C GLU A 3 -11.82 5.05 -10.94
N ARG A 4 -11.21 4.21 -10.09
CA ARG A 4 -11.48 2.77 -10.05
C ARG A 4 -12.82 2.40 -9.41
N LEU A 5 -13.45 3.32 -8.68
CA LEU A 5 -14.82 3.15 -8.17
C LEU A 5 -15.86 3.55 -9.23
N VAL A 6 -15.57 4.61 -9.99
CA VAL A 6 -16.45 5.11 -11.06
C VAL A 6 -16.34 4.23 -12.31
N LYS A 7 -15.15 3.71 -12.62
CA LYS A 7 -14.87 2.80 -13.71
C LYS A 7 -14.14 1.57 -13.16
N PRO A 8 -14.87 0.60 -12.61
CA PRO A 8 -14.28 -0.67 -12.21
C PRO A 8 -13.56 -1.31 -13.40
N GLY A 9 -12.40 -1.89 -13.14
CA GLY A 9 -11.72 -2.71 -14.14
C GLY A 9 -12.51 -3.98 -14.45
N HIS A 10 -12.13 -4.67 -15.54
CA HIS A 10 -12.68 -5.97 -15.86
C HIS A 10 -12.00 -7.04 -14.98
N TYR A 11 -12.81 -7.85 -14.29
CA TYR A 11 -12.31 -9.03 -13.60
C TYR A 11 -12.17 -10.18 -14.61
N ASP A 12 -10.94 -10.66 -14.78
CA ASP A 12 -10.64 -11.82 -15.63
C ASP A 12 -10.95 -13.11 -14.88
N TRP A 13 -12.21 -13.56 -14.98
CA TRP A 13 -12.72 -14.76 -14.33
C TRP A 13 -12.36 -16.05 -15.08
N GLU A 14 -11.78 -15.98 -16.28
CA GLU A 14 -11.43 -17.17 -17.08
C GLU A 14 -10.35 -18.02 -16.41
N LYS A 15 -9.53 -17.39 -15.57
CA LYS A 15 -8.49 -18.07 -14.78
C LYS A 15 -9.05 -18.82 -13.56
N ASP A 16 -10.31 -18.59 -13.20
CA ASP A 16 -10.90 -19.19 -12.02
C ASP A 16 -11.44 -20.59 -12.31
N ARG A 17 -11.19 -21.51 -11.38
CA ARG A 17 -11.64 -22.88 -11.54
C ARG A 17 -13.02 -23.07 -10.92
N LYS A 18 -14.00 -23.45 -11.74
CA LYS A 18 -15.30 -23.89 -11.24
C LYS A 18 -15.12 -25.15 -10.38
N ARG A 19 -15.65 -25.12 -9.17
CA ARG A 19 -15.60 -26.23 -8.21
C ARG A 19 -17.01 -26.55 -7.75
N VAL A 20 -17.46 -27.75 -8.12
CA VAL A 20 -18.70 -28.34 -7.63
C VAL A 20 -18.35 -29.19 -6.41
N ASN A 21 -19.12 -29.09 -5.33
CA ASN A 21 -18.92 -29.82 -4.06
C ASN A 21 -17.67 -29.42 -3.26
N LEU A 22 -17.58 -28.15 -2.90
CA LEU A 22 -16.64 -27.69 -1.87
C LEU A 22 -17.19 -28.02 -0.47
N SER A 23 -16.48 -28.87 0.28
CA SER A 23 -16.77 -29.13 1.70
C SER A 23 -16.60 -27.89 2.57
N LYS A 24 -15.77 -26.93 2.15
CA LYS A 24 -15.54 -25.63 2.79
C LYS A 24 -15.19 -24.56 1.75
N TRP A 25 -15.54 -23.30 2.02
CA TRP A 25 -15.13 -22.15 1.21
C TRP A 25 -13.61 -21.91 1.30
N PRO A 26 -12.89 -21.83 0.16
CA PRO A 26 -11.51 -21.38 0.12
C PRO A 26 -11.36 -19.90 0.47
N HIS A 27 -10.14 -19.47 0.78
CA HIS A 27 -9.82 -18.09 1.14
C HIS A 27 -10.10 -17.08 0.02
N ALA A 28 -9.92 -17.49 -1.24
CA ALA A 28 -10.19 -16.68 -2.42
C ALA A 28 -11.15 -17.43 -3.35
N ALA A 29 -12.44 -17.20 -3.15
CA ALA A 29 -13.50 -17.84 -3.92
C ALA A 29 -14.72 -16.94 -3.98
N TRP A 30 -15.54 -17.14 -5.00
CA TRP A 30 -16.81 -16.45 -5.20
C TRP A 30 -17.85 -17.40 -5.78
N GLY A 31 -19.11 -17.00 -5.80
CA GLY A 31 -20.18 -17.83 -6.35
C GLY A 31 -21.43 -17.03 -6.62
N ILE A 32 -22.27 -17.56 -7.50
CA ILE A 32 -23.60 -17.04 -7.82
C ILE A 32 -24.61 -18.14 -7.47
N PRO A 33 -25.67 -17.83 -6.69
CA PRO A 33 -26.71 -18.80 -6.38
C PRO A 33 -27.24 -19.51 -7.63
N GLY A 34 -27.30 -20.84 -7.59
CA GLY A 34 -27.76 -21.66 -8.72
C GLY A 34 -26.76 -21.86 -9.88
N GLN A 35 -25.66 -21.11 -9.96
CA GLN A 35 -24.71 -21.20 -11.08
C GLN A 35 -23.39 -21.91 -10.71
N GLY A 36 -23.01 -21.87 -9.43
CA GLY A 36 -21.87 -22.60 -8.88
C GLY A 36 -20.93 -21.74 -8.04
N ARG A 37 -19.75 -22.31 -7.76
CA ARG A 37 -18.67 -21.67 -7.00
C ARG A 37 -17.38 -21.73 -7.82
N TRP A 38 -16.61 -20.66 -7.77
CA TRP A 38 -15.33 -20.50 -8.45
C TRP A 38 -14.25 -20.20 -7.44
N VAL A 39 -13.07 -20.78 -7.65
CA VAL A 39 -11.91 -20.61 -6.80
C VAL A 39 -10.84 -19.91 -7.61
N ALA A 40 -10.42 -18.74 -7.12
CA ALA A 40 -9.39 -17.94 -7.78
C ALA A 40 -8.07 -18.73 -7.83
N GLN A 41 -7.47 -18.81 -9.02
CA GLN A 41 -6.18 -19.47 -9.22
C GLN A 41 -5.06 -18.43 -9.30
N GLY A 42 -3.86 -18.82 -8.86
CA GLY A 42 -2.68 -17.94 -8.97
C GLY A 42 -2.70 -16.71 -8.06
N VAL A 43 -3.65 -16.60 -7.13
CA VAL A 43 -3.68 -15.55 -6.11
C VAL A 43 -3.03 -16.05 -4.82
N THR A 44 -2.20 -15.21 -4.21
CA THR A 44 -1.59 -15.50 -2.91
C THR A 44 -1.75 -14.30 -1.99
N ALA A 45 -1.62 -14.53 -0.68
CA ALA A 45 -1.61 -13.44 0.30
C ALA A 45 -0.33 -12.59 0.23
N TRP A 46 0.67 -13.04 -0.53
CA TRP A 46 1.96 -12.39 -0.65
C TRP A 46 2.02 -11.59 -1.95
N PRO A 47 2.53 -10.34 -1.90
CA PRO A 47 2.81 -9.62 -3.12
C PRO A 47 3.84 -10.38 -3.94
N PHE A 48 3.69 -10.34 -5.27
CA PHE A 48 4.76 -10.81 -6.16
C PHE A 48 6.03 -10.00 -5.87
N ALA A 49 7.17 -10.69 -5.82
CA ALA A 49 8.46 -10.02 -5.78
C ALA A 49 8.62 -9.26 -7.11
N MET A 50 8.50 -7.93 -7.03
CA MET A 50 8.70 -7.04 -8.16
C MET A 50 9.83 -6.08 -7.80
N ASP A 51 10.64 -5.73 -8.79
CA ASP A 51 11.58 -4.63 -8.66
C ASP A 51 10.77 -3.34 -8.57
N ILE A 52 10.71 -2.78 -7.36
CA ILE A 52 10.04 -1.51 -7.11
C ILE A 52 11.07 -0.42 -7.39
N PRO A 53 10.80 0.51 -8.32
CA PRO A 53 11.73 1.60 -8.57
C PRO A 53 11.93 2.42 -7.30
N PRO A 54 13.12 3.02 -7.10
CA PRO A 54 13.36 3.97 -6.03
C PRO A 54 12.25 5.03 -5.97
N ILE A 55 11.92 5.49 -4.75
CA ILE A 55 10.79 6.41 -4.57
C ILE A 55 10.98 7.70 -5.36
N GLU A 56 12.22 8.14 -5.52
CA GLU A 56 12.64 9.28 -6.33
C GLU A 56 12.30 9.13 -7.82
N GLU A 57 12.34 7.91 -8.36
CA GLU A 57 11.94 7.62 -9.74
C GLU A 57 10.42 7.52 -9.88
N ALA A 58 9.72 7.18 -8.81
CA ALA A 58 8.26 7.16 -8.76
C ALA A 58 7.63 8.56 -8.65
N LEU A 59 8.41 9.60 -8.30
CA LEU A 59 7.93 10.97 -8.21
C LEU A 59 7.73 11.57 -9.61
N ARG A 60 6.49 11.57 -10.10
CA ARG A 60 6.12 12.22 -11.37
C ARG A 60 6.24 13.74 -11.34
N TYR A 61 6.17 14.34 -10.15
CA TYR A 61 6.18 15.80 -9.95
C TYR A 61 7.11 16.17 -8.81
N PRO A 62 7.70 17.39 -8.81
CA PRO A 62 8.45 17.88 -7.67
C PRO A 62 7.55 17.88 -6.44
N GLY A 63 7.98 17.19 -5.38
CA GLY A 63 7.26 17.18 -4.11
C GLY A 63 7.34 18.53 -3.41
N GLU A 64 6.28 18.89 -2.70
CA GLU A 64 6.32 20.02 -1.78
C GLU A 64 7.00 19.61 -0.46
N LEU A 65 7.75 20.52 0.14
CA LEU A 65 8.32 20.29 1.46
C LEU A 65 7.20 20.20 2.49
N ALA A 66 7.22 19.13 3.29
CA ALA A 66 6.29 18.99 4.42
C ALA A 66 6.44 20.17 5.38
N SER A 67 5.33 20.77 5.82
CA SER A 67 5.36 21.90 6.76
C SER A 67 6.09 21.57 8.07
N ALA A 68 6.63 22.58 8.76
CA ALA A 68 7.29 22.37 10.05
C ALA A 68 6.39 21.63 11.07
N ARG A 69 5.09 21.91 11.04
CA ARG A 69 4.08 21.19 11.86
C ARG A 69 3.99 19.71 11.49
N ALA A 70 3.97 19.38 10.20
CA ALA A 70 3.92 18.00 9.73
C ALA A 70 5.19 17.23 10.14
N VAL A 71 6.37 17.83 9.95
CA VAL A 71 7.65 17.20 10.32
C VAL A 71 7.78 16.99 11.83
N ARG A 72 7.33 17.96 12.66
CA ARG A 72 7.26 17.79 14.13
C ARG A 72 6.36 16.62 14.51
N GLY A 73 5.16 16.54 13.94
CA GLY A 73 4.22 15.46 14.19
C GLY A 73 4.76 14.08 13.78
N PHE A 74 5.52 14.03 12.68
CA PHE A 74 6.24 12.83 12.25
C PHE A 74 7.32 12.44 13.25
N LEU A 75 8.20 13.37 13.65
CA LEU A 75 9.29 13.12 14.61
C LEU A 75 8.75 12.59 15.95
N THR A 76 7.65 13.15 16.47
CA THR A 76 7.01 12.67 17.70
C THR A 76 6.55 11.21 17.57
N ARG A 77 5.92 10.85 16.44
CA ARG A 77 5.45 9.47 16.21
C ARG A 77 6.61 8.52 15.98
N LEU A 78 7.63 8.97 15.24
CA LEU A 78 8.86 8.24 15.02
C LEU A 78 9.45 7.85 16.39
N ARG A 79 9.71 8.82 17.28
CA ARG A 79 10.24 8.57 18.64
C ARG A 79 9.42 7.60 19.48
N ARG A 80 8.09 7.65 19.40
CA ARG A 80 7.20 6.72 20.11
C ARG A 80 7.20 5.31 19.50
N GLY A 81 7.47 5.21 18.20
CA GLY A 81 7.48 3.95 17.47
C GLY A 81 8.75 3.14 17.69
N ARG A 82 8.68 1.84 17.38
CA ARG A 82 9.79 0.87 17.52
C ARG A 82 10.61 0.68 16.25
N LEU A 83 10.38 1.50 15.21
CA LEU A 83 11.10 1.37 13.94
C LEU A 83 12.59 1.63 14.16
N ARG A 84 13.44 0.67 13.74
CA ARG A 84 14.89 0.87 13.73
C ARG A 84 15.24 2.02 12.80
N ARG A 85 16.06 2.94 13.28
CA ARG A 85 16.49 4.11 12.51
C ARG A 85 17.89 4.55 12.93
N PRO A 86 18.69 5.11 12.02
CA PRO A 86 19.94 5.78 12.38
C PRO A 86 19.68 7.01 13.26
N LYS A 87 20.56 7.28 14.24
CA LYS A 87 20.50 8.53 15.03
C LYS A 87 20.65 9.77 14.15
N SER A 88 21.44 9.68 13.09
CA SER A 88 21.65 10.77 12.11
C SER A 88 20.36 11.19 11.42
N PHE A 89 19.42 10.26 11.20
CA PHE A 89 18.12 10.56 10.61
C PHE A 89 17.29 11.46 11.53
N GLU A 90 17.28 11.18 12.84
CA GLU A 90 16.57 11.99 13.81
C GLU A 90 17.16 13.40 13.92
N GLN A 91 18.49 13.51 13.95
CA GLN A 91 19.21 14.79 13.95
C GLN A 91 18.92 15.61 12.68
N ALA A 92 18.83 14.95 11.53
CA ALA A 92 18.48 15.61 10.27
C ALA A 92 17.06 16.20 10.32
N LEU A 93 16.09 15.49 10.91
CA LEU A 93 14.72 16.00 11.10
C LEU A 93 14.70 17.22 12.04
N GLU A 94 15.42 17.18 13.16
CA GLU A 94 15.50 18.32 14.09
C GLU A 94 16.10 19.56 13.42
N LYS A 95 17.22 19.38 12.69
CA LYS A 95 17.85 20.47 11.93
C LYS A 95 16.90 21.03 10.87
N HIS A 96 16.15 20.16 10.20
CA HIS A 96 15.18 20.55 9.18
C HIS A 96 14.05 21.39 9.78
N ILE A 97 13.45 20.97 10.90
CA ILE A 97 12.40 21.73 11.61
C ILE A 97 12.91 23.12 11.97
N ARG A 98 14.10 23.23 12.56
CA ARG A 98 14.71 24.53 12.90
C ARG A 98 14.98 25.40 11.68
N ARG A 99 15.26 24.82 10.51
CA ARG A 99 15.44 25.57 9.26
C ARG A 99 14.09 26.15 8.80
N MET A 100 13.03 25.35 8.86
CA MET A 100 11.69 25.77 8.43
C MET A 100 11.02 26.79 9.35
N GLU A 101 11.37 26.84 10.63
CA GLU A 101 10.83 27.82 11.59
C GLU A 101 11.54 29.18 11.52
N ARG A 102 12.69 29.27 10.84
CA ARG A 102 13.50 30.49 10.71
C ARG A 102 13.29 31.24 9.39
N GLY A 103 12.60 30.62 8.43
CA GLY A 103 12.21 31.25 7.16
C GLY A 103 10.74 31.57 7.17
#